data_AF-A0A2J8A6F9-F1
#
_entry.id   AF-A0A2J8A6F9-F1
#
_cell.length_a   1.000
_cell.length_b   1.000
_cell.length_c   1.000
_cell.angle_alpha   90.00
_cell.angle_beta   90.00
_cell.angle_gamma   90.00
#
_symmetry.space_group_name_H-M   'P 1'
#
loop_
_entity.id
_entity.type
_entity.pdbx_description
1 polymer ?
#
loop_
_entity_poly.entity_id
_entity_poly.type
_entity_poly.pdbx_seq_one_letter_code
_entity_poly.pdbx_strand_id
1 'polypeptide(L)'
;MPGLTKEDVDRLFAEATRLHSAASSTLAASSQSASERDCLELERPQPACSRDASGDCKEQQQLLTRAEELYQQVLQADPRHANAMHQLGALLTQAYGKERVNKLQYRTPEALRDQLLVSYEVMRTADAEDGAAASTSGRGPCGGGGPSPRWRRCVDLGCGTGLMGPLLLPYCASMEGVDLSSGMLEQAGKRGIYSRLAVGELVTFLEQEAAKAAAMGGGADGAGSGGPLPYDLLVAADVFVYIGNLQPVLAAAAAAAAPGAVIAFSTEALELAAASGLGLQTDGAVEGSGSSEGVADGGGVCSGLRLQVTGRYAHTEEYLRRTGEGCGWGLVAISQSVIRRNGGEEIWGHLCVMRKA
;
A
#
# COMPACT_ATOMS: atom_id res chain seq x y z
N MET A 1 -6.50 32.81 -0.25
CA MET A 1 -6.69 33.00 -1.69
C MET A 1 -8.16 32.76 -1.99
N PRO A 2 -8.91 33.69 -2.62
CA PRO A 2 -10.27 33.38 -3.05
C PRO A 2 -10.22 32.18 -4.00
N GLY A 3 -11.16 31.23 -3.84
CA GLY A 3 -11.25 30.05 -4.70
C GLY A 3 -11.49 30.45 -6.15
N LEU A 4 -10.78 29.82 -7.08
CA LEU A 4 -10.96 30.05 -8.52
C LEU A 4 -12.42 29.75 -8.90
N THR A 5 -13.01 30.60 -9.74
CA THR A 5 -14.36 30.34 -10.25
C THR A 5 -14.34 29.20 -11.27
N LYS A 6 -15.49 28.61 -11.57
CA LYS A 6 -15.60 27.59 -12.63
C LYS A 6 -15.07 28.10 -13.98
N GLU A 7 -15.33 29.36 -14.31
CA GLU A 7 -14.85 30.00 -15.53
C GLU A 7 -13.32 30.15 -15.56
N ASP A 8 -12.69 30.37 -14.39
CA ASP A 8 -11.23 30.41 -14.28
C ASP A 8 -10.62 29.02 -14.44
N VAL A 9 -11.25 27.98 -13.87
CA VAL A 9 -10.84 26.58 -14.02
C VAL A 9 -10.92 26.15 -15.49
N ASP A 10 -12.03 26.47 -16.16
CA ASP A 10 -12.22 26.17 -17.59
C ASP A 10 -11.17 26.87 -18.47
N ARG A 11 -10.83 28.13 -18.15
CA ARG A 11 -9.79 28.91 -18.85
C ARG A 11 -8.40 28.30 -18.67
N LEU A 12 -8.03 27.94 -17.44
CA LEU A 12 -6.75 27.31 -17.13
C LEU A 12 -6.62 25.96 -17.83
N PHE A 13 -7.69 25.16 -17.83
CA PHE A 13 -7.71 23.86 -18.52
C PHE A 13 -7.56 24.01 -20.04
N ALA A 14 -8.23 24.99 -20.65
CA ALA A 14 -8.11 25.28 -22.08
C ALA A 14 -6.68 25.73 -22.44
N GLU A 15 -6.06 26.57 -21.63
CA GLU A 15 -4.69 27.01 -21.84
C GLU A 15 -3.68 25.86 -21.69
N ALA A 16 -3.81 25.03 -20.66
CA ALA A 16 -2.97 23.84 -20.45
C ALA A 16 -3.02 22.91 -21.68
N THR A 17 -4.22 22.65 -22.18
CA THR A 17 -4.45 21.76 -23.34
C THR A 17 -3.87 22.33 -24.63
N ARG A 18 -3.96 23.65 -24.82
CA ARG A 18 -3.34 24.33 -25.97
C ARG A 18 -1.82 24.19 -25.94
N LEU A 19 -1.18 24.40 -24.80
CA LEU A 19 0.28 24.30 -24.65
C LEU A 19 0.78 22.86 -24.81
N HIS A 20 0.07 21.89 -24.23
CA HIS A 20 0.38 20.46 -24.38
C HIS A 20 0.27 20.01 -25.84
N SER A 21 -0.76 20.47 -26.55
CA SER A 21 -0.93 20.19 -27.99
C SER A 21 0.19 20.83 -28.83
N ALA A 22 0.58 22.08 -28.52
CA ALA A 22 1.66 22.77 -29.21
C ALA A 22 3.01 22.03 -29.05
N ALA A 23 3.31 21.53 -27.86
CA ALA A 23 4.50 20.72 -27.63
C ALA A 23 4.52 19.41 -28.44
N SER A 24 3.33 18.84 -28.70
CA SER A 24 3.19 17.60 -29.48
C SER A 24 3.38 17.82 -30.98
N SER A 25 3.03 19.00 -31.50
CA SER A 25 3.28 19.35 -32.91
C SER A 25 4.76 19.59 -33.23
N THR A 26 5.57 20.04 -32.27
CA THR A 26 7.01 20.27 -32.45
C THR A 26 7.79 18.95 -32.69
N LEU A 27 7.33 17.84 -32.11
CA LEU A 27 7.88 16.49 -32.29
C LEU A 27 7.70 15.93 -33.72
N ALA A 28 6.59 16.26 -34.37
CA ALA A 28 6.29 15.75 -35.72
C ALA A 28 7.21 16.35 -36.79
N ALA A 29 7.73 17.56 -36.57
CA ALA A 29 8.61 18.27 -37.51
C ALA A 29 10.08 17.81 -37.43
N SER A 30 10.52 17.24 -36.31
CA SER A 30 11.94 16.97 -36.00
C SER A 30 12.38 15.51 -36.25
N SER A 31 11.45 14.58 -36.50
CA SER A 31 11.74 13.14 -36.66
C SER A 31 12.21 12.70 -38.06
N GLN A 32 12.50 13.64 -38.98
CA GLN A 32 12.91 13.32 -40.36
C GLN A 32 14.44 13.28 -40.60
N SER A 33 15.32 13.47 -39.59
CA SER A 33 16.73 13.83 -39.89
C SER A 33 17.91 13.19 -39.15
N ALA A 34 17.83 12.08 -38.39
CA ALA A 34 19.06 11.55 -37.75
C ALA A 34 19.19 10.02 -37.64
N SER A 35 20.34 9.50 -38.10
CA SER A 35 20.79 8.10 -38.11
C SER A 35 21.82 7.78 -37.01
N GLU A 36 21.88 6.49 -36.66
CA GLU A 36 22.68 5.80 -35.61
C GLU A 36 24.18 6.16 -35.48
N ARG A 37 24.68 6.30 -34.23
CA ARG A 37 25.94 5.71 -33.71
C ARG A 37 26.28 6.06 -32.23
N ASP A 38 26.65 5.01 -31.50
CA ASP A 38 27.60 4.82 -30.40
C ASP A 38 27.55 5.52 -28.99
N CYS A 39 27.50 4.60 -28.02
CA CYS A 39 28.29 4.42 -26.79
C CYS A 39 28.24 5.41 -25.60
N LEU A 40 27.79 4.83 -24.47
CA LEU A 40 28.37 4.76 -23.11
C LEU A 40 29.38 5.85 -22.69
N GLU A 41 29.02 6.63 -21.65
CA GLU A 41 29.82 6.80 -20.41
C GLU A 41 29.02 7.55 -19.32
N LEU A 42 29.34 7.25 -18.06
CA LEU A 42 28.64 7.63 -16.83
C LEU A 42 28.93 9.08 -16.42
N GLU A 43 27.88 9.91 -16.23
CA GLU A 43 27.82 11.01 -15.26
C GLU A 43 26.41 11.68 -15.26
N ARG A 44 25.79 11.78 -14.06
CA ARG A 44 24.53 12.51 -13.67
C ARG A 44 23.27 12.40 -14.59
N PRO A 45 22.09 11.98 -14.08
CA PRO A 45 20.94 11.70 -14.93
C PRO A 45 20.26 12.99 -15.46
N GLN A 46 20.49 13.29 -16.74
CA GLN A 46 19.70 14.23 -17.53
C GLN A 46 18.44 13.52 -18.08
N PRO A 47 17.31 14.24 -18.29
CA PRO A 47 16.12 13.68 -18.94
C PRO A 47 16.44 13.15 -20.35
N ALA A 48 15.65 12.20 -20.83
CA ALA A 48 15.85 11.41 -22.05
C ALA A 48 15.74 12.22 -23.37
N CYS A 49 16.54 13.25 -23.51
CA CYS A 49 16.96 13.83 -24.78
C CYS A 49 18.48 13.97 -24.73
N SER A 50 19.19 12.90 -25.07
CA SER A 50 20.64 12.98 -25.29
C SER A 50 20.91 13.00 -26.78
N ARG A 51 21.24 14.20 -27.28
CA ARG A 51 22.33 14.51 -28.24
C ARG A 51 22.05 15.41 -29.45
N ASP A 52 20.85 16.00 -29.61
CA ASP A 52 20.67 17.11 -30.56
C ASP A 52 20.16 18.37 -29.85
N ALA A 53 21.08 19.28 -29.51
CA ALA A 53 20.74 20.58 -28.92
C ALA A 53 20.24 21.55 -30.00
N SER A 54 19.06 21.30 -30.58
CA SER A 54 18.31 22.30 -31.35
C SER A 54 17.47 23.18 -30.40
N GLY A 55 17.17 24.42 -30.81
CA GLY A 55 16.31 25.34 -30.06
C GLY A 55 14.91 24.76 -29.78
N ASP A 56 14.44 23.92 -30.71
CA ASP A 56 13.10 23.31 -30.69
C ASP A 56 12.90 22.36 -29.49
N CYS A 57 13.93 21.61 -29.07
CA CYS A 57 13.80 20.72 -27.92
C CYS A 57 13.67 21.48 -26.59
N LYS A 58 14.35 22.63 -26.45
CA LYS A 58 14.24 23.48 -25.26
C LYS A 58 12.87 24.16 -25.19
N GLU A 59 12.38 24.66 -26.32
CA GLU A 59 11.06 25.26 -26.42
C GLU A 59 9.96 24.24 -26.12
N GLN A 60 10.07 23.03 -26.67
CA GLN A 60 9.14 21.93 -26.37
C GLN A 60 9.11 21.59 -24.87
N GLN A 61 10.28 21.48 -24.22
CA GLN A 61 10.34 21.19 -22.79
C GLN A 61 9.72 22.32 -21.95
N GLN A 62 9.89 23.58 -22.36
CA GLN A 62 9.25 24.73 -21.70
C GLN A 62 7.73 24.68 -21.83
N LEU A 63 7.20 24.33 -23.01
CA LEU A 63 5.76 24.18 -23.24
C LEU A 63 5.15 23.05 -22.40
N LEU A 64 5.83 21.89 -22.31
CA LEU A 64 5.39 20.77 -21.47
C LEU A 64 5.41 21.12 -19.98
N THR A 65 6.48 21.78 -19.51
CA THR A 65 6.59 22.22 -18.11
C THR A 65 5.47 23.20 -17.76
N ARG A 66 5.18 24.16 -18.65
CA ARG A 66 4.12 25.14 -18.44
C ARG A 66 2.72 24.51 -18.46
N ALA A 67 2.48 23.55 -19.33
CA ALA A 67 1.21 22.81 -19.37
C ALA A 67 1.02 21.94 -18.12
N GLU A 68 2.07 21.31 -17.60
CA GLU A 68 2.04 20.57 -16.33
C GLU A 68 1.60 21.47 -15.16
N GLU A 69 2.22 22.64 -15.01
CA GLU A 69 1.87 23.61 -13.96
C GLU A 69 0.39 24.02 -14.00
N LEU A 70 -0.15 24.27 -15.20
CA LEU A 70 -1.55 24.68 -15.36
C LEU A 70 -2.52 23.54 -15.08
N TYR A 71 -2.22 22.30 -15.49
CA TYR A 71 -3.04 21.14 -15.11
C TYR A 71 -3.03 20.89 -13.61
N GLN A 72 -1.88 21.10 -12.93
CA GLN A 72 -1.81 21.01 -11.47
C GLN A 72 -2.67 22.08 -10.79
N GLN A 73 -2.69 23.31 -11.30
CA GLN A 73 -3.56 24.38 -10.79
C GLN A 73 -5.05 24.06 -10.98
N VAL A 74 -5.43 23.49 -12.12
CA VAL A 74 -6.81 23.00 -12.36
C VAL A 74 -7.19 21.95 -11.33
N LEU A 75 -6.32 20.98 -11.05
CA LEU A 75 -6.59 19.91 -10.08
C LEU A 75 -6.55 20.36 -8.62
N GLN A 76 -5.81 21.42 -8.29
CA GLN A 76 -5.87 22.05 -6.97
C GLN A 76 -7.22 22.74 -6.74
N ALA A 77 -7.83 23.31 -7.78
CA ALA A 77 -9.11 23.99 -7.70
C ALA A 77 -10.32 23.06 -7.85
N ASP A 78 -10.24 22.06 -8.72
CA ASP A 78 -11.20 20.97 -8.87
C ASP A 78 -10.48 19.62 -8.87
N PRO A 79 -10.31 19.01 -7.69
CA PRO A 79 -9.66 17.70 -7.54
C PRO A 79 -10.39 16.55 -8.22
N ARG A 80 -11.58 16.74 -8.80
CA ARG A 80 -12.34 15.70 -9.53
C ARG A 80 -12.44 15.98 -11.03
N HIS A 81 -11.67 16.94 -11.55
CA HIS A 81 -11.69 17.32 -12.96
C HIS A 81 -11.10 16.22 -13.87
N ALA A 82 -11.96 15.29 -14.30
CA ALA A 82 -11.58 14.06 -15.01
C ALA A 82 -10.70 14.30 -16.24
N ASN A 83 -11.02 15.32 -17.04
CA ASN A 83 -10.24 15.64 -18.25
C ASN A 83 -8.84 16.16 -17.92
N ALA A 84 -8.66 16.87 -16.80
CA ALA A 84 -7.36 17.42 -16.41
C ALA A 84 -6.45 16.31 -15.87
N MET A 85 -7.01 15.37 -15.09
CA MET A 85 -6.27 14.18 -14.66
C MET A 85 -5.79 13.35 -15.85
N HIS A 86 -6.67 13.09 -16.82
CA HIS A 86 -6.33 12.31 -18.00
C HIS A 86 -5.22 12.98 -18.83
N GLN A 87 -5.38 14.28 -19.13
CA GLN A 87 -4.42 15.01 -19.95
C GLN A 87 -3.08 15.21 -19.24
N LEU A 88 -3.07 15.45 -17.93
CA LEU A 88 -1.84 15.48 -17.16
C LEU A 88 -1.12 14.13 -17.19
N GLY A 89 -1.85 13.01 -17.07
CA GLY A 89 -1.27 11.68 -17.21
C GLY A 89 -0.63 11.43 -18.59
N ALA A 90 -1.30 11.87 -19.65
CA ALA A 90 -0.77 11.81 -21.01
C ALA A 90 0.48 12.70 -21.19
N LEU A 91 0.45 13.93 -20.67
CA LEU A 91 1.56 14.87 -20.69
C LEU A 91 2.79 14.30 -19.98
N LEU A 92 2.60 13.80 -18.76
CA LEU A 92 3.68 13.20 -17.99
C LEU A 92 4.28 11.99 -18.73
N THR A 93 3.46 11.26 -19.48
CA THR A 93 3.91 10.10 -20.29
C THR A 93 4.78 10.55 -21.44
N GLN A 94 4.41 11.65 -22.06
CA GLN A 94 5.17 12.25 -23.15
C GLN A 94 6.46 12.91 -22.68
N ALA A 95 6.42 13.64 -21.55
CA ALA A 95 7.57 14.38 -21.03
C ALA A 95 8.61 13.47 -20.35
N TYR A 96 8.18 12.39 -19.69
CA TYR A 96 9.04 11.57 -18.85
C TYR A 96 9.11 10.09 -19.25
N GLY A 97 8.25 9.60 -20.16
CA GLY A 97 8.21 8.21 -20.62
C GLY A 97 7.35 7.29 -19.75
N LYS A 98 6.71 6.27 -20.35
CA LYS A 98 5.75 5.35 -19.70
C LYS A 98 6.24 4.72 -18.40
N GLU A 99 7.53 4.38 -18.29
CA GLU A 99 8.08 3.78 -17.07
C GLU A 99 8.21 4.78 -15.91
N ARG A 100 8.27 6.08 -16.18
CA ARG A 100 8.41 7.14 -15.18
C ARG A 100 7.07 7.78 -14.77
N VAL A 101 5.99 7.50 -15.51
CA VAL A 101 4.62 7.94 -15.15
C VAL A 101 3.98 7.07 -14.09
N ASN A 102 4.56 5.89 -13.82
CA ASN A 102 4.30 5.22 -12.57
C ASN A 102 5.06 5.99 -11.46
N LYS A 103 4.52 7.14 -11.02
CA LYS A 103 5.06 8.01 -9.96
C LYS A 103 5.13 7.33 -8.58
N LEU A 104 4.72 6.05 -8.50
CA LEU A 104 4.73 5.21 -7.33
C LEU A 104 5.62 3.99 -7.58
N GLN A 105 6.82 4.00 -7.02
CA GLN A 105 7.69 2.82 -6.98
C GLN A 105 7.40 2.09 -5.67
N TYR A 106 6.69 0.96 -5.76
CA TYR A 106 6.39 0.12 -4.62
C TYR A 106 7.60 -0.73 -4.25
N ARG A 107 7.95 -0.70 -2.96
CA ARG A 107 8.86 -1.67 -2.31
C ARG A 107 8.19 -2.43 -1.17
N THR A 108 6.98 -2.03 -0.82
CA THR A 108 6.22 -2.61 0.28
C THR A 108 6.07 -4.13 0.20
N PRO A 109 5.74 -4.74 -0.95
CA PRO A 109 5.54 -6.20 -1.01
C PRO A 109 6.80 -6.99 -0.66
N GLU A 110 7.95 -6.64 -1.24
CA GLU A 110 9.23 -7.30 -0.99
C GLU A 110 9.71 -7.06 0.44
N ALA A 111 9.67 -5.81 0.91
CA ALA A 111 10.13 -5.47 2.24
C ALA A 111 9.26 -6.13 3.33
N LEU A 112 7.94 -6.16 3.14
CA LEU A 112 7.02 -6.81 4.07
C LEU A 112 7.18 -8.33 4.06
N ARG A 113 7.39 -8.96 2.90
CA ARG A 113 7.75 -10.39 2.82
C ARG A 113 9.01 -10.67 3.64
N ASP A 114 10.07 -9.90 3.44
CA ASP A 114 11.35 -10.16 4.11
C ASP A 114 11.23 -10.04 5.63
N GLN A 115 10.55 -9.00 6.11
CA GLN A 115 10.25 -8.82 7.54
C GLN A 115 9.40 -9.97 8.10
N LEU A 116 8.36 -10.40 7.37
CA LEU A 116 7.50 -11.53 7.76
C LEU A 116 8.31 -12.82 7.90
N LEU A 117 9.12 -13.16 6.90
CA LEU A 117 9.89 -14.41 6.92
C LEU A 117 10.94 -14.39 8.03
N VAL A 118 11.68 -13.28 8.21
CA VAL A 118 12.64 -13.18 9.32
C VAL A 118 11.94 -13.35 10.68
N SER A 119 10.79 -12.70 10.86
CA SER A 119 10.03 -12.77 12.12
C SER A 119 9.44 -14.15 12.37
N TYR A 120 8.97 -14.83 11.32
CA TYR A 120 8.43 -16.19 11.43
C TYR A 120 9.49 -17.19 11.88
N GLU A 121 10.71 -17.07 11.36
CA GLU A 121 11.81 -17.94 11.75
C GLU A 121 12.14 -17.79 13.23
N VAL A 122 12.15 -16.55 13.75
CA VAL A 122 12.35 -16.25 15.17
C VAL A 122 11.24 -16.83 16.04
N MET A 123 9.97 -16.67 15.65
CA MET A 123 8.83 -17.25 16.36
C MET A 123 8.93 -18.78 16.41
N ARG A 124 9.25 -19.41 15.27
CA ARG A 124 9.38 -20.86 15.16
C ARG A 124 10.52 -21.40 16.04
N THR A 125 11.62 -20.67 16.18
CA THR A 125 12.70 -21.07 17.08
C THR A 125 12.29 -20.94 18.55
N ALA A 126 11.60 -19.86 18.93
CA ALA A 126 11.09 -19.69 20.29
C ALA A 126 10.09 -20.78 20.67
N ASP A 127 9.11 -21.06 19.79
CA ASP A 127 8.13 -22.14 20.01
C ASP A 127 8.78 -23.52 20.17
N ALA A 128 9.89 -23.77 19.46
CA ALA A 128 10.63 -25.03 19.57
C ALA A 128 11.40 -25.15 20.89
N GLU A 129 11.92 -24.04 21.42
CA GLU A 129 12.59 -23.99 22.71
C GLU A 129 11.60 -24.12 23.87
N ASP A 130 10.46 -23.42 23.80
CA ASP A 130 9.38 -23.50 24.79
C ASP A 130 8.69 -24.88 24.77
N GLY A 131 8.58 -25.48 23.58
CA GLY A 131 8.04 -26.83 23.37
C GLY A 131 9.02 -27.97 23.68
N ALA A 132 10.30 -27.71 23.96
CA ALA A 132 11.32 -28.75 24.22
C ALA A 132 11.11 -29.52 25.54
N ALA A 133 10.11 -29.16 26.35
CA ALA A 133 9.63 -29.96 27.48
C ALA A 133 8.54 -31.00 27.08
N ALA A 134 8.03 -31.00 25.85
CA ALA A 134 6.94 -31.88 25.41
C ALA A 134 7.32 -32.76 24.20
N SER A 135 7.71 -34.00 24.52
CA SER A 135 7.68 -35.21 23.67
C SER A 135 8.80 -35.45 22.64
N THR A 136 9.88 -36.07 23.14
CA THR A 136 10.67 -37.04 22.39
C THR A 136 9.91 -38.37 22.26
N SER A 137 8.93 -38.47 21.37
CA SER A 137 8.50 -39.80 20.87
C SER A 137 7.65 -39.71 19.61
N GLY A 138 8.16 -40.26 18.49
CA GLY A 138 7.30 -40.63 17.36
C GLY A 138 7.86 -40.36 15.96
N ARG A 139 9.08 -40.82 15.65
CA ARG A 139 9.53 -40.89 14.26
C ARG A 139 8.93 -42.14 13.61
N GLY A 140 7.75 -42.00 13.00
CA GLY A 140 7.16 -43.01 12.10
C GLY A 140 7.80 -42.96 10.71
N PRO A 141 7.98 -44.09 10.00
CA PRO A 141 8.76 -44.13 8.76
C PRO A 141 7.91 -43.87 7.50
N CYS A 142 8.50 -43.08 6.61
CA CYS A 142 8.37 -43.09 5.14
C CYS A 142 7.03 -42.67 4.49
N GLY A 143 7.04 -41.49 3.86
CA GLY A 143 6.11 -41.11 2.79
C GLY A 143 6.31 -39.69 2.27
N GLY A 144 7.11 -39.52 1.21
CA GLY A 144 7.09 -38.36 0.28
C GLY A 144 7.02 -36.93 0.87
N GLY A 145 7.91 -36.57 1.80
CA GLY A 145 7.88 -35.28 2.48
C GLY A 145 8.63 -34.17 1.75
N GLY A 146 7.97 -33.48 0.81
CA GLY A 146 8.32 -32.07 0.58
C GLY A 146 8.09 -31.28 1.87
N PRO A 147 8.78 -30.14 2.09
CA PRO A 147 8.52 -29.33 3.28
C PRO A 147 7.03 -28.95 3.32
N SER A 148 6.36 -29.24 4.44
CA SER A 148 4.98 -28.81 4.66
C SER A 148 4.91 -27.28 4.59
N PRO A 149 3.84 -26.72 3.99
CA PRO A 149 3.69 -25.28 3.88
C PRO A 149 3.68 -24.64 5.27
N ARG A 150 4.27 -23.43 5.37
CA ARG A 150 4.35 -22.67 6.64
C ARG A 150 2.97 -22.24 7.11
N TRP A 151 2.11 -21.92 6.16
CA TRP A 151 0.73 -21.48 6.37
C TRP A 151 -0.22 -22.24 5.44
N ARG A 152 -1.37 -22.67 5.95
CA ARG A 152 -2.36 -23.46 5.23
C ARG A 152 -3.40 -22.59 4.53
N ARG A 153 -3.86 -21.53 5.18
CA ARG A 153 -4.89 -20.65 4.62
C ARG A 153 -4.53 -19.20 4.86
N CYS A 154 -4.17 -18.55 3.76
CA CYS A 154 -3.66 -17.18 3.77
C CYS A 154 -4.64 -16.24 3.10
N VAL A 155 -4.69 -14.98 3.54
CA VAL A 155 -5.43 -13.91 2.86
C VAL A 155 -4.59 -12.67 2.65
N ASP A 156 -4.64 -12.14 1.43
CA ASP A 156 -4.08 -10.86 1.01
C ASP A 156 -5.20 -9.80 1.04
N LEU A 157 -5.19 -8.98 2.10
CA LEU A 157 -6.16 -7.95 2.39
C LEU A 157 -5.83 -6.69 1.59
N GLY A 158 -6.70 -6.32 0.65
CA GLY A 158 -6.45 -5.25 -0.31
C GLY A 158 -5.40 -5.67 -1.32
N CYS A 159 -5.60 -6.85 -1.94
CA CYS A 159 -4.58 -7.48 -2.80
C CYS A 159 -4.26 -6.67 -4.06
N GLY A 160 -5.12 -5.72 -4.46
CA GLY A 160 -4.96 -4.92 -5.66
C GLY A 160 -4.76 -5.79 -6.89
N THR A 161 -3.67 -5.54 -7.62
CA THR A 161 -3.30 -6.32 -8.82
C THR A 161 -2.50 -7.59 -8.50
N GLY A 162 -2.39 -7.95 -7.22
CA GLY A 162 -1.84 -9.21 -6.73
C GLY A 162 -0.31 -9.25 -6.62
N LEU A 163 0.33 -8.15 -6.25
CA LEU A 163 1.80 -8.07 -6.15
C LEU A 163 2.38 -8.92 -5.02
N MET A 164 1.63 -9.09 -3.92
CA MET A 164 2.09 -9.89 -2.78
C MET A 164 2.00 -11.40 -3.06
N GLY A 165 1.02 -11.84 -3.85
CA GLY A 165 0.76 -13.27 -4.04
C GLY A 165 1.96 -14.10 -4.51
N PRO A 166 2.71 -13.72 -5.58
CA PRO A 166 3.86 -14.49 -6.04
C PRO A 166 4.99 -14.57 -5.02
N LEU A 167 5.08 -13.57 -4.13
CA LEU A 167 6.12 -13.48 -3.11
C LEU A 167 5.86 -14.43 -1.94
N LEU A 168 4.60 -14.74 -1.66
CA LEU A 168 4.19 -15.54 -0.51
C LEU A 168 3.71 -16.96 -0.86
N LEU A 169 3.18 -17.19 -2.07
CA LEU A 169 2.67 -18.49 -2.50
C LEU A 169 3.64 -19.66 -2.22
N PRO A 170 4.97 -19.55 -2.39
CA PRO A 170 5.90 -20.63 -2.06
C PRO A 170 5.87 -21.13 -0.60
N TYR A 171 5.30 -20.34 0.32
CA TYR A 171 5.19 -20.65 1.74
C TYR A 171 3.77 -21.03 2.18
N CYS A 172 2.80 -20.89 1.27
CA CYS A 172 1.38 -21.00 1.54
C CYS A 172 0.78 -22.23 0.84
N ALA A 173 -0.11 -22.98 1.49
CA ALA A 173 -0.85 -24.04 0.82
C ALA A 173 -1.96 -23.49 -0.09
N SER A 174 -2.59 -22.39 0.34
CA SER A 174 -3.66 -21.70 -0.37
C SER A 174 -3.64 -20.22 -0.01
N MET A 175 -3.88 -19.37 -1.00
CA MET A 175 -3.92 -17.92 -0.85
C MET A 175 -5.19 -17.34 -1.46
N GLU A 176 -5.93 -16.58 -0.66
CA GLU A 176 -7.10 -15.83 -1.07
C GLU A 176 -6.77 -14.34 -1.16
N GLY A 177 -7.51 -13.59 -1.98
CA GLY A 177 -7.35 -12.13 -2.10
C GLY A 177 -8.69 -11.43 -2.00
N VAL A 178 -8.71 -10.27 -1.34
CA VAL A 178 -9.88 -9.38 -1.28
C VAL A 178 -9.50 -7.97 -1.68
N ASP A 179 -10.33 -7.30 -2.47
CA ASP A 179 -10.15 -5.89 -2.85
C ASP A 179 -11.51 -5.23 -3.13
N LEU A 180 -11.60 -3.91 -2.98
CA LEU A 180 -12.82 -3.15 -3.34
C LEU A 180 -13.00 -3.05 -4.86
N SER A 181 -11.90 -3.06 -5.62
CA SER A 181 -11.91 -2.85 -7.06
C SER A 181 -11.98 -4.18 -7.83
N SER A 182 -13.13 -4.42 -8.46
CA SER A 182 -13.28 -5.54 -9.40
C SER A 182 -12.25 -5.51 -10.53
N GLY A 183 -11.93 -4.32 -11.05
CA GLY A 183 -10.92 -4.16 -12.10
C GLY A 183 -9.50 -4.54 -11.66
N MET A 184 -9.13 -4.29 -10.40
CA MET A 184 -7.86 -4.76 -9.86
C MET A 184 -7.84 -6.28 -9.70
N LEU A 185 -8.95 -6.85 -9.22
CA LEU A 185 -9.10 -8.30 -9.05
C LEU A 185 -9.04 -9.05 -10.39
N GLU A 186 -9.56 -8.49 -11.47
CA GLU A 186 -9.38 -9.06 -12.81
C GLU A 186 -7.88 -9.17 -13.18
N GLN A 187 -7.05 -8.21 -12.80
CA GLN A 187 -5.60 -8.28 -13.02
C GLN A 187 -4.92 -9.28 -12.07
N ALA A 188 -5.33 -9.31 -10.80
CA ALA A 188 -4.84 -10.31 -9.85
C ALA A 188 -5.17 -11.74 -10.31
N GLY A 189 -6.37 -11.96 -10.87
CA GLY A 189 -6.83 -13.25 -11.37
C GLY A 189 -5.97 -13.79 -12.52
N LYS A 190 -5.44 -12.90 -13.38
CA LYS A 190 -4.52 -13.28 -14.47
C LYS A 190 -3.22 -13.91 -13.98
N ARG A 191 -2.87 -13.75 -12.70
CA ARG A 191 -1.69 -14.39 -12.11
C ARG A 191 -1.89 -15.88 -11.85
N GLY A 192 -3.14 -16.34 -11.71
CA GLY A 192 -3.44 -17.76 -11.48
C GLY A 192 -2.95 -18.31 -10.14
N ILE A 193 -2.66 -17.43 -9.16
CA ILE A 193 -2.08 -17.80 -7.85
C ILE A 193 -3.08 -17.77 -6.70
N TYR A 194 -4.17 -16.99 -6.84
CA TYR A 194 -5.20 -16.87 -5.81
C TYR A 194 -6.22 -17.99 -6.01
N SER A 195 -6.44 -18.80 -4.98
CA SER A 195 -7.46 -19.85 -4.99
C SER A 195 -8.88 -19.28 -4.95
N ARG A 196 -9.04 -18.07 -4.40
CA ARG A 196 -10.26 -17.29 -4.42
C ARG A 196 -9.94 -15.79 -4.43
N LEU A 197 -10.73 -15.04 -5.20
CA LEU A 197 -10.74 -13.57 -5.20
C LEU A 197 -12.14 -13.08 -4.80
N ALA A 198 -12.21 -12.12 -3.89
CA ALA A 198 -13.46 -11.55 -3.40
C ALA A 198 -13.47 -10.03 -3.60
N VAL A 199 -14.57 -9.53 -4.18
CA VAL A 199 -14.84 -8.09 -4.19
C VAL A 199 -15.50 -7.72 -2.86
N GLY A 200 -14.91 -6.84 -2.06
CA GLY A 200 -15.49 -6.48 -0.78
C GLY A 200 -14.69 -5.50 0.07
N GLU A 201 -15.38 -4.91 1.05
CA GLU A 201 -14.77 -4.11 2.13
C GLU A 201 -14.16 -5.06 3.18
N LEU A 202 -12.99 -4.71 3.72
CA LEU A 202 -12.15 -5.61 4.51
C LEU A 202 -12.84 -6.11 5.78
N VAL A 203 -13.44 -5.21 6.57
CA VAL A 203 -14.08 -5.56 7.84
C VAL A 203 -15.26 -6.48 7.57
N THR A 204 -16.10 -6.10 6.61
CA THR A 204 -17.28 -6.89 6.21
C THR A 204 -16.87 -8.28 5.72
N PHE A 205 -15.82 -8.36 4.89
CA PHE A 205 -15.27 -9.63 4.42
C PHE A 205 -14.78 -10.50 5.57
N LEU A 206 -13.97 -9.95 6.47
CA LEU A 206 -13.39 -10.68 7.60
C LEU A 206 -14.46 -11.18 8.58
N GLU A 207 -15.47 -10.37 8.89
CA GLU A 207 -16.61 -10.77 9.73
C GLU A 207 -17.39 -11.94 9.12
N GLN A 208 -17.60 -11.93 7.80
CA GLN A 208 -18.25 -13.04 7.10
C GLN A 208 -17.40 -14.32 7.15
N GLU A 209 -16.08 -14.21 6.99
CA GLU A 209 -15.17 -15.36 7.10
C GLU A 209 -15.14 -15.92 8.53
N ALA A 210 -15.13 -15.05 9.55
CA ALA A 210 -15.23 -15.46 10.96
C ALA A 210 -16.56 -16.17 11.25
N ALA A 211 -17.67 -15.64 10.76
CA ALA A 211 -18.99 -16.25 10.92
C ALA A 211 -19.08 -17.64 10.26
N LYS A 212 -18.48 -17.81 9.07
CA LYS A 212 -18.40 -19.11 8.39
C LYS A 212 -17.59 -20.13 9.18
N ALA A 213 -16.46 -19.71 9.76
CA ALA A 213 -15.63 -20.58 10.59
C ALA A 213 -16.37 -21.01 11.88
N ALA A 214 -17.09 -20.08 12.53
CA ALA A 214 -17.85 -20.35 13.75
C ALA A 214 -19.07 -21.27 13.53
N ALA A 215 -19.80 -21.07 12.42
CA ALA A 215 -21.04 -21.82 12.15
C ALA A 215 -20.84 -23.33 11.90
N MET A 216 -19.62 -23.76 11.56
CA MET A 216 -19.35 -25.13 11.10
C MET A 216 -18.57 -25.99 12.12
N GLY A 217 -18.47 -25.54 13.39
CA GLY A 217 -17.97 -26.35 14.51
C GLY A 217 -16.48 -26.71 14.44
N GLY A 218 -15.65 -25.86 13.83
CA GLY A 218 -14.22 -26.10 13.67
C GLY A 218 -13.45 -26.13 14.99
N GLY A 219 -13.09 -27.33 15.46
CA GLY A 219 -11.99 -27.50 16.40
C GLY A 219 -10.69 -26.95 15.80
N ALA A 220 -9.83 -26.37 16.63
CA ALA A 220 -8.53 -25.78 16.23
C ALA A 220 -7.57 -26.77 15.55
N ASP A 221 -7.89 -28.07 15.61
CA ASP A 221 -7.14 -29.20 15.08
C ASP A 221 -7.61 -29.70 13.70
N GLY A 222 -8.67 -29.10 13.13
CA GLY A 222 -9.18 -29.47 11.80
C GLY A 222 -9.78 -30.89 11.75
N ALA A 223 -10.05 -31.51 12.91
CA ALA A 223 -10.64 -32.84 13.02
C ALA A 223 -12.19 -32.84 13.01
N GLY A 224 -12.81 -31.65 13.00
CA GLY A 224 -14.26 -31.43 12.86
C GLY A 224 -14.70 -31.15 11.41
N SER A 225 -15.87 -31.65 11.04
CA SER A 225 -16.38 -31.81 9.67
C SER A 225 -16.66 -30.50 8.89
N GLY A 226 -15.81 -30.17 7.92
CA GLY A 226 -16.23 -29.58 6.64
C GLY A 226 -16.31 -28.05 6.50
N GLY A 227 -15.99 -27.26 7.53
CA GLY A 227 -15.92 -25.80 7.44
C GLY A 227 -14.60 -25.26 6.88
N PRO A 228 -14.55 -24.01 6.35
CA PRO A 228 -13.29 -23.39 5.98
C PRO A 228 -12.44 -23.15 7.23
N LEU A 229 -11.16 -23.53 7.16
CA LEU A 229 -10.20 -23.29 8.24
C LEU A 229 -10.09 -21.77 8.51
N PRO A 230 -9.90 -21.34 9.77
CA PRO A 230 -9.54 -19.96 10.06
C PRO A 230 -8.19 -19.61 9.40
N TYR A 231 -7.95 -18.33 9.14
CA TYR A 231 -6.70 -17.90 8.52
C TYR A 231 -5.53 -18.05 9.48
N ASP A 232 -4.41 -18.61 9.02
CA ASP A 232 -3.16 -18.69 9.77
C ASP A 232 -2.12 -17.66 9.31
N LEU A 233 -2.35 -17.02 8.16
CA LEU A 233 -1.63 -15.83 7.71
C LEU A 233 -2.59 -14.78 7.12
N LEU A 234 -2.45 -13.54 7.56
CA LEU A 234 -3.12 -12.38 6.99
C LEU A 234 -2.06 -11.35 6.60
N VAL A 235 -2.13 -10.82 5.37
CA VAL A 235 -1.19 -9.80 4.91
C VAL A 235 -1.90 -8.58 4.35
N ALA A 236 -1.35 -7.38 4.57
CA ALA A 236 -1.90 -6.12 4.05
C ALA A 236 -0.78 -5.15 3.67
N ALA A 237 -0.37 -5.17 2.40
CA ALA A 237 0.75 -4.37 1.89
C ALA A 237 0.26 -3.08 1.21
N ASP A 238 0.60 -1.93 1.79
CA ASP A 238 0.15 -0.58 1.40
C ASP A 238 -1.37 -0.40 1.39
N VAL A 239 -2.07 -1.03 2.35
CA VAL A 239 -3.54 -0.99 2.45
C VAL A 239 -4.00 -0.23 3.69
N PHE A 240 -3.36 -0.44 4.84
CA PHE A 240 -3.73 0.25 6.09
C PHE A 240 -3.38 1.74 6.08
N VAL A 241 -2.61 2.20 5.09
CA VAL A 241 -2.41 3.62 4.79
C VAL A 241 -3.70 4.33 4.36
N TYR A 242 -4.76 3.59 4.01
CA TYR A 242 -6.07 4.16 3.68
C TYR A 242 -7.06 4.12 4.86
N ILE A 243 -6.63 3.59 6.01
CA ILE A 243 -7.50 3.37 7.17
C ILE A 243 -6.95 4.15 8.36
N GLY A 244 -7.75 5.10 8.87
CA GLY A 244 -7.37 5.89 10.05
C GLY A 244 -7.38 5.04 11.31
N ASN A 245 -8.57 4.66 11.77
CA ASN A 245 -8.73 3.78 12.92
C ASN A 245 -8.57 2.30 12.50
N LEU A 246 -7.47 1.67 12.88
CA LEU A 246 -7.19 0.27 12.58
C LEU A 246 -7.89 -0.73 13.51
N GLN A 247 -8.52 -0.27 14.61
CA GLN A 247 -9.16 -1.17 15.57
C GLN A 247 -10.22 -2.09 14.93
N PRO A 248 -11.16 -1.61 14.09
CA PRO A 248 -12.19 -2.47 13.51
C PRO A 248 -11.61 -3.58 12.62
N VAL A 249 -10.63 -3.25 11.77
CA VAL A 249 -10.02 -4.23 10.86
C VAL A 249 -9.14 -5.23 11.61
N LEU A 250 -8.40 -4.79 12.65
CA LEU A 250 -7.58 -5.69 13.46
C LEU A 250 -8.45 -6.62 14.33
N ALA A 251 -9.58 -6.14 14.86
CA ALA A 251 -10.54 -6.97 15.59
C ALA A 251 -11.22 -8.00 14.68
N ALA A 252 -11.67 -7.60 13.49
CA ALA A 252 -12.26 -8.53 12.51
C ALA A 252 -11.23 -9.55 12.01
N ALA A 253 -9.98 -9.13 11.78
CA ALA A 253 -8.88 -10.02 11.44
C ALA A 253 -8.64 -11.05 12.54
N ALA A 254 -8.62 -10.63 13.81
CA ALA A 254 -8.47 -11.54 14.94
C ALA A 254 -9.61 -12.56 14.98
N ALA A 255 -10.86 -12.15 14.77
CA ALA A 255 -12.01 -13.05 14.76
C ALA A 255 -11.94 -14.11 13.65
N ALA A 256 -11.38 -13.78 12.48
CA ALA A 256 -11.22 -14.70 11.35
C ALA A 256 -9.95 -15.58 11.42
N ALA A 257 -9.06 -15.32 12.38
CA ALA A 257 -7.74 -15.94 12.47
C ALA A 257 -7.66 -17.13 13.44
N ALA A 258 -6.78 -18.08 13.16
CA ALA A 258 -6.47 -19.20 14.05
C ALA A 258 -5.66 -18.73 15.28
N PRO A 259 -5.71 -19.43 16.42
CA PRO A 259 -4.73 -19.21 17.49
C PRO A 259 -3.29 -19.33 16.95
N GLY A 260 -2.41 -18.41 17.35
CA GLY A 260 -1.04 -18.37 16.84
C GLY A 260 -0.87 -17.91 15.39
N ALA A 261 -1.95 -17.50 14.71
CA ALA A 261 -1.90 -16.93 13.36
C ALA A 261 -1.04 -15.65 13.33
N VAL A 262 -0.52 -15.33 12.15
CA VAL A 262 0.30 -14.14 11.93
C VAL A 262 -0.47 -13.12 11.09
N ILE A 263 -0.43 -11.85 11.49
CA ILE A 263 -0.78 -10.73 10.62
C ILE A 263 0.45 -9.89 10.32
N ALA A 264 0.70 -9.62 9.04
CA ALA A 264 1.79 -8.75 8.60
C ALA A 264 1.26 -7.63 7.72
N PHE A 265 1.56 -6.38 8.07
CA PHE A 265 1.05 -5.23 7.35
C PHE A 265 2.03 -4.07 7.34
N SER A 266 1.78 -3.12 6.44
CA SER A 266 2.53 -1.88 6.39
C SER A 266 1.66 -0.65 6.64
N THR A 267 2.21 0.37 7.29
CA THR A 267 1.62 1.72 7.40
C THR A 267 2.63 2.78 7.02
N GLU A 268 2.20 4.03 6.84
CA GLU A 268 3.13 5.16 6.86
C GLU A 268 3.52 5.48 8.31
N ALA A 269 4.75 5.93 8.52
CA ALA A 269 5.30 6.23 9.84
C ALA A 269 5.10 7.72 10.16
N LEU A 270 4.32 8.02 11.20
CA LEU A 270 3.94 9.40 11.54
C LEU A 270 5.13 10.20 12.09
N GLU A 271 5.92 9.57 12.94
CA GLU A 271 7.13 10.07 13.58
C GLU A 271 8.25 10.37 12.56
N LEU A 272 8.25 9.68 11.42
CA LEU A 272 9.25 9.88 10.37
C LEU A 272 8.80 10.87 9.30
N ALA A 273 7.49 11.08 9.13
CA ALA A 273 6.96 12.06 8.17
C ALA A 273 7.48 13.48 8.42
N ALA A 274 7.70 13.86 9.69
CA ALA A 274 8.23 15.17 10.10
C ALA A 274 9.72 15.37 9.75
N ALA A 275 10.51 14.29 9.62
CA ALA A 275 11.94 14.36 9.31
C ALA A 275 12.21 14.56 7.81
N SER A 276 11.25 14.24 6.94
CA SER A 276 11.35 14.27 5.48
C SER A 276 11.15 15.67 4.84
N GLY A 277 10.94 16.73 5.62
CA GLY A 277 10.90 18.12 5.10
C GLY A 277 9.63 18.51 4.35
N LEU A 278 8.60 17.67 4.30
CA LEU A 278 7.26 18.08 3.86
C LEU A 278 6.66 19.04 4.90
N GLY A 279 6.55 20.31 4.49
CA GLY A 279 6.25 21.46 5.33
C GLY A 279 5.13 21.24 6.33
N LEU A 280 5.49 21.45 7.60
CA LEU A 280 4.58 21.77 8.68
C LEU A 280 3.74 23.00 8.29
N GLN A 281 2.44 22.80 8.14
CA GLN A 281 1.47 23.81 8.54
C GLN A 281 0.72 23.25 9.75
N THR A 282 1.12 23.74 10.92
CA THR A 282 0.29 23.70 12.12
C THR A 282 -0.81 24.73 11.92
N ASP A 283 -1.99 24.33 11.49
CA ASP A 283 -3.23 25.05 11.79
C ASP A 283 -4.43 24.13 11.49
N GLY A 284 -5.27 23.92 12.50
CA GLY A 284 -6.44 23.07 12.40
C GLY A 284 -6.66 22.12 13.58
N ALA A 285 -6.26 22.50 14.80
CA ALA A 285 -7.04 22.09 15.96
C ALA A 285 -8.45 22.64 15.73
N VAL A 286 -9.42 21.76 15.49
CA VAL A 286 -10.83 22.15 15.53
C VAL A 286 -11.16 22.40 17.00
N GLU A 287 -10.96 23.65 17.44
CA GLU A 287 -11.60 24.19 18.62
C GLU A 287 -13.10 24.29 18.34
N GLY A 288 -13.83 23.24 18.70
CA GLY A 288 -15.28 23.27 18.79
C GLY A 288 -15.71 23.92 20.10
N SER A 289 -15.89 25.24 20.12
CA SER A 289 -16.60 25.93 21.19
C SER A 289 -18.12 25.71 21.03
N GLY A 290 -18.74 24.98 21.97
CA GLY A 290 -20.19 24.77 22.03
C GLY A 290 -20.62 23.87 23.19
N SER A 291 -20.86 24.49 24.34
CA SER A 291 -21.41 23.98 25.61
C SER A 291 -22.43 22.82 25.56
N SER A 292 -22.24 21.75 26.33
CA SER A 292 -22.77 21.56 27.71
C SER A 292 -22.77 20.08 28.15
N GLU A 293 -22.21 19.87 29.35
CA GLU A 293 -22.45 18.82 30.35
C GLU A 293 -21.96 17.36 30.16
N GLY A 294 -20.78 17.11 30.75
CA GLY A 294 -20.65 16.15 31.86
C GLY A 294 -20.28 14.69 31.52
N VAL A 295 -19.00 14.33 31.64
CA VAL A 295 -18.43 13.49 32.72
C VAL A 295 -16.90 13.63 32.63
N ALA A 296 -16.28 13.98 33.75
CA ALA A 296 -14.82 14.00 33.90
C ALA A 296 -14.31 12.57 34.16
N ASP A 297 -13.37 12.09 33.35
CA ASP A 297 -12.29 11.23 33.80
C ASP A 297 -11.01 11.51 32.99
N GLY A 298 -9.87 11.44 33.65
CA GLY A 298 -8.65 12.18 33.30
C GLY A 298 -7.72 11.59 32.24
N GLY A 299 -6.98 12.48 31.57
CA GLY A 299 -5.58 12.27 31.17
C GLY A 299 -5.28 11.63 29.81
N GLY A 300 -5.03 12.46 28.78
CA GLY A 300 -4.14 12.13 27.65
C GLY A 300 -4.76 12.25 26.25
N VAL A 301 -4.35 13.25 25.47
CA VAL A 301 -4.69 13.37 24.04
C VAL A 301 -3.98 12.23 23.27
N CYS A 302 -4.66 11.11 23.10
CA CYS A 302 -4.18 10.00 22.27
C CYS A 302 -4.41 10.31 20.79
N SER A 303 -3.41 10.79 20.05
CA SER A 303 -3.49 10.84 18.59
C SER A 303 -2.22 10.30 17.92
N GLY A 304 -1.98 8.99 18.05
CA GLY A 304 -0.92 8.27 17.32
C GLY A 304 -1.27 7.92 15.87
N LEU A 305 -2.20 8.65 15.25
CA LEU A 305 -2.58 8.52 13.85
C LEU A 305 -2.88 9.90 13.26
N ARG A 306 -2.63 10.09 11.95
CA ARG A 306 -2.90 11.37 11.25
C ARG A 306 -3.15 11.13 9.76
N LEU A 307 -4.16 11.81 9.20
CA LEU A 307 -4.32 11.91 7.74
C LEU A 307 -3.32 12.92 7.18
N GLN A 308 -2.49 12.50 6.24
CA GLN A 308 -1.50 13.35 5.59
C GLN A 308 -2.08 14.08 4.39
N VAL A 309 -1.36 15.10 3.92
CA VAL A 309 -1.68 15.87 2.70
C VAL A 309 -1.73 15.00 1.43
N THR A 310 -1.07 13.84 1.47
CA THR A 310 -1.11 12.82 0.41
C THR A 310 -2.43 12.06 0.33
N GLY A 311 -3.35 12.28 1.30
CA GLY A 311 -4.61 11.55 1.42
C GLY A 311 -4.47 10.17 2.07
N ARG A 312 -3.31 9.88 2.67
CA ARG A 312 -3.02 8.61 3.36
C ARG A 312 -2.78 8.83 4.85
N TYR A 313 -3.21 7.87 5.65
CA TYR A 313 -2.96 7.86 7.09
C TYR A 313 -1.53 7.38 7.39
N ALA A 314 -0.90 8.07 8.33
CA ALA A 314 0.28 7.59 9.03
C ALA A 314 -0.08 7.27 10.48
N HIS A 315 0.65 6.31 11.04
CA HIS A 315 0.46 5.78 12.39
C HIS A 315 1.80 5.74 13.12
N THR A 316 1.78 5.96 14.44
CA THR A 316 2.95 5.76 15.30
C THR A 316 3.11 4.31 15.69
N GLU A 317 4.35 3.87 15.96
CA GLU A 317 4.59 2.53 16.54
C GLU A 317 3.74 2.30 17.81
N GLU A 318 3.65 3.28 18.70
CA GLU A 318 2.87 3.18 19.94
C GLU A 318 1.38 2.90 19.66
N TYR A 319 0.79 3.58 18.67
CA TYR A 319 -0.58 3.32 18.25
C TYR A 319 -0.74 1.89 17.74
N LEU A 320 0.17 1.43 16.86
CA LEU A 320 0.11 0.11 16.27
C LEU A 320 0.21 -0.99 17.33
N ARG A 321 1.14 -0.85 18.28
CA ARG A 321 1.31 -1.78 19.40
C ARG A 321 0.05 -1.86 20.26
N ARG A 322 -0.42 -0.72 20.78
CA ARG A 322 -1.58 -0.65 21.67
C ARG A 322 -2.86 -1.16 21.00
N THR A 323 -3.12 -0.74 19.75
CA THR A 323 -4.33 -1.15 19.03
C THR A 323 -4.27 -2.63 18.66
N GLY A 324 -3.11 -3.16 18.29
CA GLY A 324 -2.90 -4.59 18.10
C GLY A 324 -3.21 -5.40 19.36
N GLU A 325 -2.57 -5.05 20.48
CA GLU A 325 -2.76 -5.73 21.78
C GLU A 325 -4.22 -5.69 22.24
N GLY A 326 -4.87 -4.53 22.11
CA GLY A 326 -6.30 -4.36 22.41
C GLY A 326 -7.24 -5.21 21.54
N CYS A 327 -6.76 -5.73 20.40
CA CYS A 327 -7.50 -6.61 19.50
C CYS A 327 -7.05 -8.08 19.57
N GLY A 328 -6.17 -8.44 20.51
CA GLY A 328 -5.66 -9.81 20.67
C GLY A 328 -4.45 -10.16 19.81
N TRP A 329 -3.74 -9.15 19.30
CA TRP A 329 -2.50 -9.31 18.54
C TRP A 329 -1.29 -8.87 19.37
N GLY A 330 -0.35 -9.77 19.64
CA GLY A 330 0.94 -9.45 20.24
C GLY A 330 1.94 -9.00 19.17
N LEU A 331 2.59 -7.85 19.37
CA LEU A 331 3.62 -7.37 18.44
C LEU A 331 4.87 -8.27 18.52
N VAL A 332 5.23 -8.88 17.39
CA VAL A 332 6.43 -9.72 17.25
C VAL A 332 7.61 -8.89 16.77
N ALA A 333 7.40 -8.09 15.73
CA ALA A 333 8.42 -7.26 15.15
C ALA A 333 7.81 -6.01 14.51
N ILE A 334 8.54 -4.91 14.59
CA ILE A 334 8.28 -3.69 13.84
C ILE A 334 9.61 -3.12 13.36
N SER A 335 9.66 -2.75 12.09
CA SER A 335 10.83 -2.10 11.49
C SER A 335 10.39 -0.93 10.63
N GLN A 336 11.23 0.10 10.54
CA GLN A 336 11.01 1.23 9.65
C GLN A 336 11.75 1.02 8.33
N SER A 337 11.07 1.26 7.21
CA SER A 337 11.63 1.13 5.86
C SER A 337 11.02 2.16 4.92
N VAL A 338 11.73 2.48 3.84
CA VAL A 338 11.14 3.17 2.69
C VAL A 338 10.19 2.20 2.00
N ILE A 339 8.88 2.40 2.17
CA ILE A 339 7.85 1.51 1.64
C ILE A 339 7.51 1.84 0.18
N ARG A 340 7.61 3.12 -0.19
CA ARG A 340 7.44 3.57 -1.58
C ARG A 340 8.19 4.87 -1.84
N ARG A 341 8.35 5.19 -3.12
CA ARG A 341 8.71 6.55 -3.55
C ARG A 341 7.52 7.22 -4.21
N ASN A 342 7.17 8.43 -3.77
CA ASN A 342 6.11 9.25 -4.34
C ASN A 342 6.70 10.56 -4.85
N GLY A 343 6.65 10.79 -6.17
CA GLY A 343 7.21 12.02 -6.74
C GLY A 343 8.72 12.18 -6.54
N GLY A 344 9.45 11.08 -6.32
CA GLY A 344 10.89 11.09 -6.03
C GLY A 344 11.23 11.17 -4.54
N GLU A 345 10.26 11.48 -3.68
CA GLU A 345 10.43 11.48 -2.23
C GLU A 345 10.24 10.09 -1.64
N GLU A 346 11.06 9.77 -0.64
CA GLU A 346 10.98 8.52 0.08
C GLU A 346 9.87 8.59 1.13
N ILE A 347 8.90 7.68 1.01
CA ILE A 347 7.87 7.53 2.02
C ILE A 347 8.29 6.43 2.98
N TRP A 348 8.54 6.84 4.21
CA TRP A 348 8.85 5.95 5.31
C TRP A 348 7.59 5.34 5.91
N GLY A 349 7.70 4.05 6.24
CA GLY A 349 6.61 3.29 6.80
C GLY A 349 7.07 2.26 7.82
N HIS A 350 6.12 1.79 8.61
CA HIS A 350 6.31 0.65 9.48
C HIS A 350 5.98 -0.64 8.72
N LEU A 351 6.82 -1.66 8.91
CA LEU A 351 6.53 -3.05 8.55
C LEU A 351 6.28 -3.79 9.85
N CYS A 352 5.03 -4.16 10.09
CA CYS A 352 4.58 -4.76 11.33
C CYS A 352 4.31 -6.24 11.13
N VAL A 353 4.74 -7.06 12.09
CA VAL A 353 4.39 -8.47 12.21
C VAL A 353 3.84 -8.67 13.61
N MET A 354 2.62 -9.19 13.71
CA MET A 354 1.97 -9.52 14.97
C MET A 354 1.49 -10.96 14.96
N ARG A 355 1.40 -11.57 16.14
CA ARG A 355 0.90 -12.92 16.33
C ARG A 355 -0.37 -12.88 17.16
N LYS A 356 -1.38 -13.64 16.77
CA LYS A 356 -2.60 -13.81 17.57
C LYS A 356 -2.27 -14.63 18.82
N ALA A 357 -2.70 -14.11 19.97
CA ALA A 357 -2.53 -14.77 21.27
C ALA A 357 -3.25 -16.13 21.34
#